data_AF-A0A9D0ZVC7-F1
#
_entry.id   AF-A0A9D0ZVC7-F1
#
_cell.length_a   1.000
_cell.length_b   1.000
_cell.length_c   1.000
_cell.angle_alpha   90.00
_cell.angle_beta   90.00
_cell.angle_gamma   90.00
#
_symmetry.space_group_name_H-M   'P 1'
#
loop_
_entity.id
_entity.type
_entity.pdbx_description
1 polymer ?
#
loop_
_entity_poly.entity_id
_entity_poly.type
_entity_poly.pdbx_seq_one_letter_code
_entity_poly.pdbx_strand_id
1 'polypeptide(L)'
;MEKEKQLEPKLLRREVFCVKCPKRIVVGDPYYFETVPPERLKKLVADYTLPKSYEARLVLSQYEMHDFGVYQTNAVQIYLAPGKDVDVYAAEKMYADQHIDRRKIGVDTARYIIGIDERLEEFHTGADGYWGDACEYSHTKNERKQVDGMMIMMTMPEEVSFAAMKQSMYGLFEGVQPMRIPGRQKPAKKQKQPER
;
A
#
# COMPACT_ATOMS: atom_id res chain seq x y z
N MET A 1 -10.68 -32.35 -9.59
CA MET A 1 -10.48 -30.89 -9.67
C MET A 1 -9.66 -30.50 -8.46
N GLU A 2 -8.34 -30.55 -8.59
CA GLU A 2 -7.43 -30.17 -7.52
C GLU A 2 -7.63 -28.68 -7.25
N LYS A 3 -7.84 -28.32 -5.98
CA LYS A 3 -7.77 -26.91 -5.58
C LYS A 3 -6.33 -26.48 -5.81
N GLU A 4 -6.09 -25.65 -6.82
CA GLU A 4 -4.85 -24.89 -6.92
C GLU A 4 -4.63 -24.23 -5.56
N LYS A 5 -3.64 -24.72 -4.81
CA LYS A 5 -3.15 -24.00 -3.65
C LYS A 5 -2.57 -22.71 -4.21
N GLN A 6 -3.31 -21.61 -4.11
CA GLN A 6 -2.75 -20.28 -4.30
C GLN A 6 -1.56 -20.18 -3.33
N LEU A 7 -0.35 -20.24 -3.89
CA LEU A 7 0.88 -20.12 -3.12
C LEU A 7 0.96 -18.66 -2.66
N GLU A 8 0.91 -18.45 -1.36
CA GLU A 8 0.96 -17.10 -0.79
C GLU A 8 2.28 -16.41 -1.16
N PRO A 9 2.26 -15.10 -1.49
CA PRO A 9 3.47 -14.32 -1.74
C PRO A 9 4.44 -14.41 -0.55
N LYS A 10 5.71 -14.66 -0.84
CA LYS A 10 6.76 -14.73 0.18
C LYS A 10 7.46 -13.38 0.28
N LEU A 11 7.33 -12.72 1.42
CA LEU A 11 8.01 -11.45 1.69
C LEU A 11 9.54 -11.66 1.79
N LEU A 12 10.29 -11.01 0.90
CA LEU A 12 11.76 -11.06 0.85
C LEU A 12 12.41 -9.90 1.59
N ARG A 13 11.85 -8.69 1.44
CA ARG A 13 12.38 -7.46 2.04
C ARG A 13 11.23 -6.55 2.44
N ARG A 14 11.39 -5.87 3.57
CA ARG A 14 10.44 -4.88 4.06
C ARG A 14 11.17 -3.78 4.79
N GLU A 15 11.00 -2.54 4.34
CA GLU A 15 11.56 -1.35 4.97
C GLU A 15 10.42 -0.39 5.31
N VAL A 16 10.45 0.16 6.52
CA VAL A 16 9.42 1.08 7.01
C VAL A 16 10.07 2.40 7.33
N PHE A 17 9.38 3.47 6.98
CA PHE A 17 9.84 4.83 7.16
C PHE A 17 8.76 5.67 7.82
N CYS A 18 9.18 6.51 8.76
CA CYS A 18 8.45 7.71 9.11
C CYS A 18 8.63 8.71 7.98
N VAL A 19 7.55 9.37 7.58
CA VAL A 19 7.57 10.47 6.60
C VAL A 19 6.71 11.60 7.14
N LYS A 20 6.96 12.83 6.71
CA LYS A 20 6.05 13.94 6.96
C LYS A 20 4.70 13.61 6.33
N CYS A 21 3.62 13.73 7.09
CA CYS A 21 2.29 13.50 6.54
C CYS A 21 2.00 14.56 5.47
N PRO A 22 1.69 14.15 4.23
CA PRO A 22 1.32 15.09 3.19
C PRO A 22 -0.06 15.70 3.48
N LYS A 23 -0.36 16.82 2.84
CA LYS A 23 -1.70 17.43 2.85
C LYS A 23 -2.62 16.74 1.85
N ARG A 24 -2.10 16.31 0.71
CA ARG A 24 -2.86 15.59 -0.33
C ARG A 24 -2.04 14.45 -0.92
N ILE A 25 -2.72 13.34 -1.19
CA ILE A 25 -2.17 12.22 -1.96
C ILE A 25 -3.10 11.92 -3.13
N VAL A 26 -2.52 11.73 -4.31
CA VAL A 26 -3.22 11.26 -5.51
C VAL A 26 -2.53 10.02 -6.08
N VAL A 27 -3.28 8.96 -6.36
CA VAL A 27 -2.78 7.74 -6.98
C VAL A 27 -3.82 7.17 -7.93
N GLY A 28 -3.42 6.89 -9.16
CA GLY A 28 -4.28 6.28 -10.17
C GLY A 28 -3.76 6.50 -11.58
N ASP A 29 -4.50 6.02 -12.57
CA ASP A 29 -4.24 6.30 -13.97
C ASP A 29 -4.43 7.82 -14.26
N PRO A 30 -3.43 8.52 -14.83
CA PRO A 30 -3.55 9.94 -15.15
C PRO A 30 -4.76 10.25 -16.05
N TYR A 31 -5.12 9.35 -16.97
CA TYR A 31 -6.26 9.52 -17.87
C TYR A 31 -7.58 9.70 -17.12
N TYR A 32 -7.75 9.05 -15.96
CA TYR A 32 -8.99 9.17 -15.20
C TYR A 32 -9.20 10.57 -14.65
N PHE A 33 -8.14 11.25 -14.21
CA PHE A 33 -8.23 12.60 -13.67
C PHE A 33 -8.66 13.64 -14.73
N GLU A 34 -8.34 13.38 -15.99
CA GLU A 34 -8.65 14.28 -17.11
C GLU A 34 -10.05 14.05 -17.70
N THR A 35 -10.54 12.81 -17.66
CA THR A 35 -11.70 12.38 -18.48
C THR A 35 -12.88 11.86 -17.69
N VAL A 36 -12.69 11.45 -16.43
CA VAL A 36 -13.75 10.83 -15.63
C VAL A 36 -14.42 11.87 -14.73
N PRO A 37 -15.76 11.95 -14.70
CA PRO A 37 -16.46 12.87 -13.83
C PRO A 37 -16.22 12.55 -12.34
N PRO A 38 -16.25 13.56 -11.44
CA PRO A 38 -15.85 13.42 -10.04
C PRO A 38 -16.54 12.28 -9.27
N GLU A 39 -17.81 11.99 -9.57
CA GLU A 39 -18.61 10.97 -8.89
C GLU A 39 -18.11 9.55 -9.18
N ARG A 40 -17.60 9.34 -10.40
CA ARG A 40 -16.99 8.07 -10.82
C ARG A 40 -15.52 8.02 -10.46
N LEU A 41 -14.81 9.14 -10.53
CA LEU A 41 -13.38 9.24 -10.27
C LEU A 41 -13.03 8.69 -8.88
N LYS A 42 -13.81 9.04 -7.85
CA LYS A 42 -13.62 8.57 -6.45
C LYS A 42 -13.62 7.04 -6.28
N LYS A 43 -14.15 6.29 -7.25
CA LYS A 43 -14.16 4.82 -7.22
C LYS A 43 -12.95 4.19 -7.91
N LEU A 44 -12.22 4.97 -8.71
CA LEU A 44 -11.14 4.49 -9.58
C LEU A 44 -9.75 4.87 -9.05
N VAL A 45 -9.66 6.00 -8.34
CA VAL A 45 -8.39 6.56 -7.87
C VAL A 45 -8.40 6.73 -6.35
N ALA A 46 -7.21 6.80 -5.76
CA ALA A 46 -7.04 7.34 -4.41
C ALA A 46 -6.75 8.84 -4.54
N ASP A 47 -7.68 9.69 -4.13
CA ASP A 47 -7.48 11.14 -4.04
C ASP A 47 -7.96 11.62 -2.67
N TYR A 48 -7.01 11.86 -1.78
CA TYR A 48 -7.29 12.16 -0.38
C TYR A 48 -6.64 13.45 0.07
N THR A 49 -7.47 14.31 0.66
CA THR A 49 -7.01 15.45 1.47
C THR A 49 -6.96 15.01 2.93
N LEU A 50 -5.78 15.13 3.55
CA LEU A 50 -5.50 14.55 4.85
C LEU A 50 -5.67 15.56 5.99
N PRO A 51 -6.32 15.16 7.11
CA PRO A 51 -6.39 15.99 8.30
C PRO A 51 -5.01 16.23 8.91
N LYS A 52 -4.81 17.39 9.54
CA LYS A 52 -3.53 17.75 10.20
C LYS A 52 -3.14 16.82 11.35
N SER A 53 -4.09 16.08 11.92
CA SER A 53 -3.87 15.12 13.01
C SER A 53 -3.31 13.78 12.52
N TYR A 54 -3.29 13.55 11.20
CA TYR A 54 -2.80 12.30 10.64
C TYR A 54 -1.27 12.28 10.60
N GLU A 55 -0.74 11.09 10.81
CA GLU A 55 0.64 10.73 10.53
C GLU A 55 0.69 9.78 9.33
N ALA A 56 1.86 9.69 8.72
CA ALA A 56 2.09 8.83 7.57
C ALA A 56 3.25 7.85 7.83
N ARG A 57 3.11 6.62 7.33
CA ARG A 57 4.19 5.63 7.23
C ARG A 57 4.30 5.15 5.79
N LEU A 58 5.53 5.15 5.30
CA LEU A 58 5.87 4.58 4.00
C LEU A 58 6.48 3.20 4.25
N VAL A 59 5.93 2.17 3.60
CA VAL A 59 6.44 0.81 3.65
C VAL A 59 6.82 0.39 2.23
N LEU A 60 8.07 -0.03 2.07
CA LEU A 60 8.61 -0.56 0.83
C LEU A 60 8.82 -2.06 1.00
N SER A 61 8.20 -2.86 0.16
CA SER A 61 8.25 -4.31 0.25
C SER A 61 8.70 -4.94 -1.05
N GLN A 62 9.37 -6.10 -0.94
CA GLN A 62 9.69 -6.97 -2.04
C GLN A 62 9.13 -8.36 -1.74
N TYR A 63 8.42 -8.93 -2.69
CA TYR A 63 7.80 -10.25 -2.60
C TYR A 63 8.35 -11.16 -3.69
N GLU A 64 8.38 -12.46 -3.37
CA GLU A 64 8.51 -13.56 -4.32
C GLU A 64 7.10 -14.11 -4.58
N MET A 65 6.70 -14.10 -5.86
CA MET A 65 5.42 -14.58 -6.35
C MET A 65 5.60 -15.98 -6.96
N HIS A 66 4.52 -16.76 -6.98
CA HIS A 66 4.54 -18.17 -7.39
C HIS A 66 3.38 -18.58 -8.33
N ASP A 67 2.49 -17.64 -8.64
CA ASP A 67 1.26 -17.84 -9.42
C ASP A 67 1.51 -18.04 -10.92
N PHE A 68 2.54 -17.41 -11.49
CA PHE A 68 2.94 -17.56 -12.90
C PHE A 68 4.42 -17.94 -13.05
N GLY A 69 4.90 -18.84 -12.18
CA GLY A 69 6.31 -19.13 -11.99
C GLY A 69 6.91 -18.31 -10.84
N VAL A 70 8.23 -18.37 -10.67
CA VAL A 70 8.92 -17.65 -9.60
C VAL A 70 9.43 -16.31 -10.13
N TYR A 71 8.84 -15.22 -9.66
CA TYR A 71 9.29 -13.86 -9.99
C TYR A 71 9.25 -12.95 -8.75
N GLN A 72 9.93 -11.82 -8.81
CA GLN A 72 9.95 -10.84 -7.73
C GLN A 72 9.14 -9.61 -8.11
N THR A 73 8.39 -9.08 -7.15
CA THR A 73 7.65 -7.82 -7.32
C THR A 73 7.92 -6.89 -6.15
N ASN A 74 8.00 -5.60 -6.44
CA ASN A 74 8.17 -4.55 -5.44
C ASN A 74 6.83 -3.84 -5.23
N ALA A 75 6.56 -3.40 -4.01
CA ALA A 75 5.35 -2.66 -3.69
C ALA A 75 5.63 -1.50 -2.75
N VAL A 76 4.95 -0.39 -2.99
CA VAL A 76 4.85 0.75 -2.10
C VAL A 76 3.52 0.66 -1.36
N GLN A 77 3.56 0.82 -0.04
CA GLN A 77 2.37 0.98 0.79
C GLN A 77 2.49 2.27 1.59
N ILE A 78 1.44 3.08 1.61
CA ILE A 78 1.34 4.34 2.32
C ILE A 78 0.21 4.20 3.33
N TYR A 79 0.54 4.21 4.62
CA TYR A 79 -0.41 4.15 5.72
C TYR A 79 -0.63 5.54 6.30
N LEU A 80 -1.89 5.88 6.56
CA LEU A 80 -2.33 7.22 6.96
C LEU A 80 -3.34 7.06 8.10
N ALA A 81 -3.02 7.54 9.30
CA ALA A 81 -3.93 7.45 10.43
C ALA A 81 -3.55 8.45 11.53
N PRO A 82 -4.46 8.76 12.47
CA PRO A 82 -4.13 9.58 13.64
C PRO A 82 -3.04 8.96 14.51
N GLY A 83 -2.03 9.77 14.88
CA GLY A 83 -1.06 9.46 15.94
C GLY A 83 -0.44 8.06 15.85
N LYS A 84 -0.48 7.32 16.98
CA LYS A 84 0.15 6.00 17.11
C LYS A 84 -0.56 4.88 16.35
N ASP A 85 -1.80 5.08 15.88
CA ASP A 85 -2.55 4.02 15.17
C ASP A 85 -1.95 3.70 13.81
N VAL A 86 -1.25 4.66 13.19
CA VAL A 86 -0.55 4.43 11.92
C VAL A 86 0.50 3.32 12.02
N ASP A 87 1.13 3.18 13.18
CA ASP A 87 2.14 2.13 13.42
C ASP A 87 1.49 0.74 13.52
N VAL A 88 0.25 0.66 13.99
CA VAL A 88 -0.53 -0.59 14.03
C VAL A 88 -0.82 -1.06 12.61
N TYR A 89 -1.32 -0.16 11.75
CA TYR A 89 -1.60 -0.49 10.35
C TYR A 89 -0.31 -0.78 9.57
N ALA A 90 0.75 0.00 9.79
CA ALA A 90 2.06 -0.25 9.19
C ALA A 90 2.74 -1.52 9.72
N ALA A 91 2.21 -2.15 10.79
CA ALA A 91 2.59 -3.49 11.24
C ALA A 91 1.70 -4.59 10.63
N GLU A 92 0.86 -4.27 9.64
CA GLU A 92 -0.14 -5.15 9.02
C GLU A 92 -1.16 -5.69 10.04
N LYS A 93 -1.51 -4.87 11.05
CA LYS A 93 -2.54 -5.17 12.05
C LYS A 93 -3.72 -4.23 11.91
N MET A 94 -4.87 -4.68 12.40
CA MET A 94 -6.09 -3.87 12.53
C MET A 94 -6.76 -4.18 13.87
N TYR A 95 -7.60 -3.27 14.35
CA TYR A 95 -8.41 -3.52 15.54
C TYR A 95 -9.60 -4.44 15.21
N ALA A 96 -10.03 -5.22 16.20
CA ALA A 96 -11.01 -6.30 16.00
C ALA A 96 -12.41 -5.81 15.62
N ASP A 97 -12.76 -4.60 16.02
CA ASP A 97 -14.05 -3.94 15.76
C ASP A 97 -14.06 -3.13 14.46
N GLN A 98 -12.97 -3.15 13.70
CA GLN A 98 -12.86 -2.42 12.45
C GLN A 98 -13.31 -3.22 11.24
N HIS A 99 -13.78 -2.48 10.25
CA HIS A 99 -14.11 -2.92 8.91
C HIS A 99 -13.14 -2.28 7.91
N ILE A 100 -12.80 -3.05 6.87
CA ILE A 100 -11.97 -2.59 5.75
C ILE A 100 -12.86 -2.48 4.51
N ASP A 101 -12.95 -1.28 3.96
CA ASP A 101 -13.47 -1.07 2.61
C ASP A 101 -12.29 -1.00 1.64
N ARG A 102 -12.21 -1.94 0.69
CA ARG A 102 -11.11 -2.07 -0.27
C ARG A 102 -11.59 -1.71 -1.67
N ARG A 103 -10.95 -0.70 -2.26
CA ARG A 103 -11.13 -0.30 -3.64
C ARG A 103 -9.90 -0.65 -4.45
N LYS A 104 -10.11 -1.29 -5.61
CA LYS A 104 -9.04 -1.62 -6.55
C LYS A 104 -8.65 -0.37 -7.34
N ILE A 105 -7.35 -0.17 -7.53
CA ILE A 105 -6.78 0.84 -8.42
C ILE A 105 -6.45 0.14 -9.74
N GLY A 106 -7.27 0.43 -10.75
CA GLY A 106 -7.07 0.01 -12.12
C GLY A 106 -6.20 1.00 -12.89
N VAL A 107 -5.53 0.51 -13.93
CA VAL A 107 -4.73 1.27 -14.88
C VAL A 107 -5.12 0.82 -16.27
N ASP A 108 -5.59 1.72 -17.11
CA ASP A 108 -6.02 1.41 -18.49
C ASP A 108 -5.01 1.90 -19.53
N THR A 109 -4.20 2.90 -19.20
CA THR A 109 -3.22 3.51 -20.11
C THR A 109 -1.80 2.98 -19.97
N ALA A 110 -1.64 1.84 -19.29
CA ALA A 110 -0.35 1.23 -18.97
C ALA A 110 0.63 2.16 -18.21
N ARG A 111 0.08 3.07 -17.41
CA ARG A 111 0.82 3.95 -16.50
C ARG A 111 -0.06 4.42 -15.35
N TYR A 112 0.55 4.67 -14.20
CA TYR A 112 -0.10 5.34 -13.08
C TYR A 112 0.80 6.45 -12.53
N ILE A 113 0.20 7.38 -11.82
CA ILE A 113 0.90 8.42 -11.09
C ILE A 113 0.83 8.18 -9.58
N ILE A 114 1.88 8.58 -8.87
CA ILE A 114 1.86 8.81 -7.42
C ILE A 114 2.19 10.27 -7.19
N GLY A 115 1.22 11.03 -6.69
CA GLY A 115 1.37 12.43 -6.33
C GLY A 115 1.29 12.63 -4.83
N ILE A 116 2.29 13.31 -4.28
CA ILE A 116 2.42 13.67 -2.87
C ILE A 116 2.57 15.19 -2.79
N ASP A 117 1.53 15.86 -2.29
CA ASP A 117 1.41 17.33 -2.33
C ASP A 117 1.64 17.90 -3.74
N GLU A 118 2.75 18.61 -3.95
CA GLU A 118 3.11 19.24 -5.24
C GLU A 118 4.05 18.36 -6.09
N ARG A 119 4.52 17.23 -5.54
CA ARG A 119 5.44 16.32 -6.23
C ARG A 119 4.65 15.21 -6.90
N LEU A 120 5.05 14.87 -8.11
CA LEU A 120 4.40 13.85 -8.93
C LEU A 120 5.46 12.97 -9.58
N GLU A 121 5.21 11.67 -9.59
CA GLU A 121 6.01 10.72 -10.35
C GLU A 121 5.09 9.77 -11.13
N GLU A 122 5.45 9.51 -12.38
CA GLU A 122 4.74 8.62 -13.29
C GLU A 122 5.51 7.29 -13.43
N PHE A 123 4.78 6.18 -13.32
CA PHE A 123 5.30 4.83 -13.47
C PHE A 123 4.65 4.17 -14.66
N HIS A 124 5.47 3.71 -15.61
CA HIS A 124 5.00 2.97 -16.78
C HIS A 124 4.90 1.50 -16.42
N THR A 125 3.70 0.95 -16.48
CA THR A 125 3.42 -0.43 -16.06
C THR A 125 3.63 -1.44 -17.18
N GLY A 126 3.65 -0.98 -18.43
CA GLY A 126 3.77 -1.83 -19.63
C GLY A 126 2.49 -2.61 -19.98
N ALA A 127 1.52 -2.66 -19.06
CA ALA A 127 0.23 -3.32 -19.25
C ALA A 127 -0.89 -2.62 -18.47
N ASP A 128 -2.13 -2.79 -18.95
CA ASP A 128 -3.34 -2.39 -18.23
C ASP A 128 -3.67 -3.37 -17.10
N GLY A 129 -4.78 -3.12 -16.40
CA GLY A 129 -5.34 -4.01 -15.39
C GLY A 129 -5.19 -3.48 -13.97
N TYR A 130 -4.99 -4.38 -13.02
CA TYR A 130 -5.08 -4.11 -11.59
C TYR A 130 -3.70 -3.97 -10.96
N TRP A 131 -3.39 -2.77 -10.44
CA TRP A 131 -2.03 -2.43 -10.00
C TRP A 131 -1.91 -2.08 -8.51
N GLY A 132 -3.02 -1.86 -7.82
CA GLY A 132 -2.95 -1.46 -6.42
C GLY A 132 -4.30 -1.38 -5.73
N ASP A 133 -4.28 -1.02 -4.45
CA ASP A 133 -5.47 -0.89 -3.63
C ASP A 133 -5.48 0.42 -2.88
N ALA A 134 -6.69 0.91 -2.64
CA ALA A 134 -6.96 1.87 -1.59
C ALA A 134 -7.91 1.25 -0.57
N CYS A 135 -7.48 1.18 0.68
CA CYS A 135 -8.25 0.64 1.79
C CYS A 135 -8.60 1.75 2.78
N GLU A 136 -9.84 1.76 3.25
CA GLU A 136 -10.30 2.58 4.37
C GLU A 136 -10.60 1.68 5.56
N TYR A 137 -9.94 1.94 6.69
CA TYR A 137 -10.23 1.33 7.98
C TYR A 137 -11.28 2.18 8.69
N SER A 138 -12.31 1.53 9.22
CA SER A 138 -13.40 2.24 9.90
C SER A 138 -14.08 1.40 10.95
N HIS A 139 -14.68 2.04 11.94
CA HIS A 139 -15.60 1.40 12.88
C HIS A 139 -16.94 2.15 12.90
N THR A 140 -17.95 1.51 13.46
CA THR A 140 -19.26 2.13 13.68
C THR A 140 -19.33 2.71 15.08
N LYS A 141 -19.55 4.02 15.20
CA LYS A 141 -19.78 4.71 16.47
C LYS A 141 -21.05 5.53 16.38
N ASN A 142 -21.98 5.32 17.31
CA ASN A 142 -23.30 5.97 17.32
C ASN A 142 -24.02 5.83 15.96
N GLU A 143 -24.05 4.61 15.41
CA GLU A 143 -24.67 4.27 14.11
C GLU A 143 -24.04 4.98 12.89
N ARG A 144 -22.88 5.64 13.06
CA ARG A 144 -22.16 6.33 11.98
C ARG A 144 -20.79 5.70 11.75
N LYS A 145 -20.43 5.50 10.47
CA LYS A 145 -19.08 5.11 10.05
C LYS A 145 -18.09 6.20 10.45
N GLN A 146 -17.07 5.84 11.21
CA GLN A 146 -15.91 6.67 11.53
C GLN A 146 -14.70 6.11 10.79
N VAL A 147 -14.00 6.96 10.02
CA VAL A 147 -12.78 6.55 9.32
C VAL A 147 -11.60 6.70 10.27
N ASP A 148 -10.92 5.59 10.53
CA ASP A 148 -9.80 5.50 11.47
C ASP A 148 -8.45 5.60 10.79
N GLY A 149 -8.39 5.26 9.51
CA GLY A 149 -7.16 5.29 8.74
C GLY A 149 -7.35 4.81 7.32
N MET A 150 -6.29 4.91 6.55
CA MET A 150 -6.26 4.60 5.14
C MET A 150 -4.94 3.91 4.80
N MET A 151 -4.98 3.01 3.81
CA MET A 151 -3.78 2.43 3.22
C MET A 151 -3.91 2.50 1.71
N ILE A 152 -2.87 2.99 1.04
CA ILE A 152 -2.74 2.91 -0.42
C ILE A 152 -1.58 1.98 -0.71
N MET A 153 -1.78 1.00 -1.58
CA MET A 153 -0.75 0.09 -2.07
C MET A 153 -0.66 0.19 -3.58
N MET A 154 0.55 0.33 -4.12
CA MET A 154 0.83 0.19 -5.54
C MET A 154 1.93 -0.84 -5.76
N THR A 155 1.68 -1.75 -6.69
CA THR A 155 2.70 -2.65 -7.23
C THR A 155 3.56 -1.85 -8.18
N MET A 156 4.88 -1.91 -8.01
CA MET A 156 5.81 -1.26 -8.93
C MET A 156 5.90 -2.06 -10.22
N PRO A 157 6.13 -1.40 -11.38
CA PRO A 157 6.46 -2.09 -12.62
C PRO A 157 7.66 -3.02 -12.46
N GLU A 158 7.69 -4.12 -13.22
CA GLU A 158 8.73 -5.16 -13.11
C GLU A 158 10.15 -4.60 -13.29
N GLU A 159 10.30 -3.61 -14.17
CA GLU A 159 11.56 -2.94 -14.48
C GLU A 159 12.09 -2.06 -13.34
N VAL A 160 11.22 -1.69 -12.40
CA VAL A 160 11.57 -0.82 -11.27
C VAL A 160 12.16 -1.66 -10.14
N SER A 161 13.49 -1.66 -10.08
CA SER A 161 14.23 -2.29 -8.97
C SER A 161 13.85 -1.71 -7.60
N PHE A 162 14.11 -2.46 -6.53
CA PHE A 162 13.86 -1.98 -5.16
C PHE A 162 14.61 -0.68 -4.84
N ALA A 163 15.84 -0.53 -5.37
CA ALA A 163 16.65 0.67 -5.17
C ALA A 163 16.04 1.88 -5.89
N ALA A 164 15.58 1.69 -7.13
CA ALA A 164 14.89 2.72 -7.90
C ALA A 164 13.58 3.14 -7.23
N MET A 165 12.72 2.18 -6.86
CA MET A 165 11.50 2.43 -6.08
C MET A 165 11.79 3.27 -4.82
N LYS A 166 12.84 2.90 -4.07
CA LYS A 166 13.22 3.62 -2.86
C LYS A 166 13.66 5.05 -3.16
N GLN A 167 14.45 5.26 -4.20
CA GLN A 167 14.89 6.59 -4.62
C GLN A 167 13.70 7.48 -5.05
N SER A 168 12.77 6.93 -5.84
CA SER A 168 11.53 7.58 -6.23
C SER A 168 10.73 8.05 -5.01
N MET A 169 10.46 7.14 -4.05
CA MET A 169 9.71 7.50 -2.85
C MET A 169 10.44 8.51 -1.96
N TYR A 170 11.78 8.51 -1.95
CA TYR A 170 12.58 9.52 -1.26
C TYR A 170 12.48 10.90 -1.94
N GLY A 171 12.30 10.93 -3.25
CA GLY A 171 12.03 12.16 -4.00
C GLY A 171 10.63 12.71 -3.76
N LEU A 172 9.63 11.83 -3.65
CA LEU A 172 8.23 12.22 -3.41
C LEU A 172 7.94 12.65 -1.97
N PHE A 173 8.47 11.95 -0.97
CA PHE A 173 8.15 12.21 0.43
C PHE A 173 9.18 13.11 1.12
N GLU A 174 8.69 14.00 1.98
CA GLU A 174 9.53 14.80 2.87
C GLU A 174 9.79 14.09 4.20
N GLY A 175 10.93 14.38 4.83
CA GLY A 175 11.23 13.93 6.19
C GLY A 175 11.38 12.41 6.33
N VAL A 176 11.81 11.71 5.27
CA VAL A 176 11.95 10.26 5.26
C VAL A 176 13.01 9.82 6.27
N GLN A 177 12.60 9.04 7.26
CA GLN A 177 13.46 8.50 8.31
C GLN A 177 13.19 7.00 8.51
N PRO A 178 14.21 6.13 8.52
CA PRO A 178 14.01 4.70 8.74
C PRO A 178 13.43 4.43 10.13
N MET A 179 12.42 3.57 10.18
CA MET A 179 11.73 3.16 11.39
C MET A 179 11.91 1.65 11.61
N ARG A 180 12.17 1.26 12.86
CA ARG A 180 12.06 -0.14 13.28
C ARG A 180 10.66 -0.37 13.84
N ILE A 181 9.83 -1.12 13.13
CA ILE A 181 8.57 -1.62 13.70
C ILE A 181 8.89 -2.90 14.50
N PRO A 182 8.62 -2.95 15.81
CA PRO A 182 8.70 -4.19 16.56
C PRO A 182 7.56 -5.12 16.12
N GLY A 183 7.85 -6.25 15.46
CA GLY A 183 6.77 -7.20 15.17
C GLY A 183 6.97 -8.37 14.20
N ARG A 184 7.99 -8.39 13.33
CA ARG A 184 8.29 -9.58 12.51
C ARG A 184 9.65 -10.17 12.87
N GLN A 185 9.69 -10.90 13.99
CA GLN A 185 10.69 -11.96 14.13
C GLN A 185 10.26 -13.15 13.27
N LYS A 186 11.24 -13.76 12.58
CA LYS A 186 11.10 -14.91 11.69
C LYS A 186 10.15 -15.98 12.29
N PRO A 187 9.39 -16.72 11.47
CA PRO A 187 8.63 -17.86 11.98
C PRO A 187 9.56 -18.77 12.76
N ALA A 188 9.24 -19.00 14.04
CA ALA A 188 9.96 -19.94 14.87
C ALA A 188 9.96 -21.30 14.15
N LYS A 189 11.15 -21.86 13.93
CA LYS A 189 11.29 -23.24 13.47
C LYS A 189 10.50 -24.11 14.45
N LYS A 190 9.37 -24.67 14.03
CA LYS A 190 8.69 -25.73 14.79
C LYS A 190 9.70 -26.87 14.92
N GLN A 191 10.26 -27.04 16.12
CA GLN A 191 10.95 -28.28 16.47
C GLN A 191 9.93 -29.40 16.27
N LYS A 192 10.21 -30.31 15.34
CA LYS A 192 9.50 -31.58 15.25
C LYS A 192 9.73 -32.31 16.57
N GLN A 193 8.67 -32.49 17.35
CA GLN A 193 8.69 -33.49 18.42
C GLN A 193 8.73 -34.88 17.75
N PRO A 194 9.56 -35.81 18.24
CA PRO A 194 9.55 -37.17 17.73
C PRO A 194 8.25 -37.87 18.20
N GLU A 195 7.51 -38.42 17.25
CA GLU A 195 6.39 -39.33 17.52
C GLU A 195 6.91 -40.55 18.30
N ARG A 196 6.17 -40.94 19.33
CA ARG A 196 6.35 -42.21 20.05
C ARG A 196 5.39 -43.24 19.50
#